data_AF-A0A411MHP4-F1
#
_entry.id   AF-A0A411MHP4-F1
#
_cell.length_a   1.000
_cell.length_b   1.000
_cell.length_c   1.000
_cell.angle_alpha   90.00
_cell.angle_beta   90.00
_cell.angle_gamma   90.00
#
_symmetry.space_group_name_H-M   'P 1'
#
loop_
_entity.id
_entity.type
_entity.pdbx_description
1 polymer ?
#
loop_
_entity_poly.entity_id
_entity_poly.type
_entity_poly.pdbx_seq_one_letter_code
_entity_poly.pdbx_strand_id
1 'polypeptide(L)'
;MFSARWNWLALTLLPTLTLAATAEQVPLSRVFQDWRVACDNTRRCTAVSGSTDNPGMGLYIVREAGLKGSTRVSAISYDDISLRYEFHLDGHPTEPWKYGSTAREYYYLEGDAAVEKLRELSISDTLSSNSNHGERRVSLQGLSATLLLMDSVQGRIGHPSAFMRPGFQPDSRLPTAPATPRLPRFTLAPTLSEAEQQAIGDAMIAQTKDELSASPHQNWKAQAEVYPLDPAHALVRLRYGCAEDGCNHSLYRVSRAAPYQATPLELKADPKAHFSPDLYGQISFNPVSGQLKIYREMGKDCGESSVWQYDGAAMQLKDRRTMWHCDSINEEYWPVLWRAKG
;
A
#
# COMPACT_ATOMS: atom_id res chain seq x y z
N MET A 1 47.55 4.57 -69.85
CA MET A 1 46.78 5.35 -68.85
C MET A 1 45.68 4.46 -68.28
N PHE A 2 45.45 4.59 -66.97
CA PHE A 2 44.42 3.97 -66.11
C PHE A 2 44.68 2.56 -65.56
N SER A 3 45.20 2.58 -64.32
CA SER A 3 45.27 1.50 -63.34
C SER A 3 43.96 1.49 -62.55
N ALA A 4 43.28 0.34 -62.47
CA ALA A 4 42.08 0.17 -61.65
C ALA A 4 42.47 -0.58 -60.36
N ARG A 5 42.55 0.16 -59.26
CA ARG A 5 42.73 -0.38 -57.90
C ARG A 5 41.36 -0.72 -57.32
N TRP A 6 41.12 -1.99 -57.01
CA TRP A 6 39.95 -2.43 -56.25
C TRP A 6 40.17 -2.13 -54.76
N ASN A 7 39.51 -1.10 -54.25
CA ASN A 7 39.40 -0.86 -52.81
C ASN A 7 38.35 -1.81 -52.22
N TRP A 8 38.79 -2.73 -51.37
CA TRP A 8 37.91 -3.51 -50.51
C TRP A 8 37.41 -2.60 -49.38
N LEU A 9 36.11 -2.26 -49.40
CA LEU A 9 35.43 -1.61 -48.29
C LEU A 9 35.34 -2.59 -47.11
N ALA A 10 36.12 -2.32 -46.06
CA ALA A 10 35.99 -2.99 -44.77
C ALA A 10 34.67 -2.55 -44.12
N LEU A 11 33.69 -3.45 -44.09
CA LEU A 11 32.42 -3.25 -43.39
C LEU A 11 32.68 -3.37 -41.87
N THR A 12 32.80 -2.23 -41.18
CA THR A 12 32.92 -2.20 -39.72
C THR A 12 31.58 -2.59 -39.09
N LEU A 13 31.50 -3.78 -38.52
CA LEU A 13 30.41 -4.21 -37.64
C LEU A 13 30.37 -3.29 -36.40
N LEU A 14 29.39 -2.39 -36.36
CA LEU A 14 29.05 -1.65 -35.14
C LEU A 14 28.39 -2.61 -34.14
N PRO A 15 28.90 -2.74 -32.91
CA PRO A 15 28.23 -3.53 -31.88
C PRO A 15 26.88 -2.89 -31.56
N THR A 16 25.80 -3.65 -31.78
CA THR A 16 24.46 -3.31 -31.30
C THR A 16 24.47 -3.32 -29.77
N LEU A 17 24.60 -2.14 -29.17
CA LEU A 17 24.34 -1.93 -27.75
C LEU A 17 22.86 -2.24 -27.49
N THR A 18 22.57 -3.46 -27.04
CA THR A 18 21.27 -3.77 -26.45
C THR A 18 21.14 -2.96 -25.16
N LEU A 19 20.41 -1.85 -25.21
CA LEU A 19 19.90 -1.22 -23.99
C LEU A 19 18.99 -2.24 -23.31
N ALA A 20 19.51 -2.95 -22.31
CA ALA A 20 18.65 -3.62 -21.36
C ALA A 20 17.81 -2.52 -20.69
N ALA A 21 16.52 -2.47 -21.01
CA ALA A 21 15.60 -1.59 -20.32
C ALA A 21 15.73 -1.89 -18.82
N THR A 22 16.20 -0.92 -18.04
CA THR A 22 16.31 -1.07 -16.60
C THR A 22 14.90 -1.30 -16.06
N ALA A 23 14.66 -2.47 -15.49
CA ALA A 23 13.37 -2.78 -14.90
C ALA A 23 13.00 -1.72 -13.86
N GLU A 24 11.74 -1.29 -13.88
CA GLU A 24 11.25 -0.30 -12.93
C GLU A 24 11.55 -0.76 -11.49
N GLN A 25 12.07 0.16 -10.68
CA GLN A 25 12.46 -0.11 -9.30
C GLN A 25 11.23 -0.04 -8.40
N VAL A 26 11.05 -1.05 -7.56
CA VAL A 26 9.96 -1.14 -6.58
C VAL A 26 10.52 -1.12 -5.16
N PRO A 27 9.76 -0.63 -4.17
CA PRO A 27 8.39 -0.13 -4.27
C PRO A 27 8.27 1.22 -4.98
N LEU A 28 7.14 1.45 -5.64
CA LEU A 28 6.86 2.71 -6.32
C LEU A 28 5.37 3.03 -6.27
N SER A 29 5.07 4.31 -6.51
CA SER A 29 3.72 4.79 -6.75
C SER A 29 3.67 5.88 -7.79
N ARG A 30 2.53 5.99 -8.48
CA ARG A 30 2.25 7.05 -9.45
C ARG A 30 0.76 7.43 -9.38
N VAL A 31 0.48 8.64 -9.85
CA VAL A 31 -0.88 9.11 -10.11
C VAL A 31 -0.98 9.40 -11.60
N PHE A 32 -2.01 8.87 -12.24
CA PHE A 32 -2.33 9.13 -13.64
C PHE A 32 -3.78 9.59 -13.70
N GLN A 33 -3.99 10.91 -13.82
CA GLN A 33 -5.31 11.51 -13.73
C GLN A 33 -6.05 11.01 -12.48
N ASP A 34 -7.13 10.27 -12.65
CA ASP A 34 -8.00 9.81 -11.56
C ASP A 34 -7.56 8.47 -10.94
N TRP A 35 -6.44 7.91 -11.41
CA TRP A 35 -5.93 6.62 -10.94
C TRP A 35 -4.70 6.76 -10.07
N ARG A 36 -4.70 6.03 -8.96
CA ARG A 36 -3.58 5.93 -8.03
C ARG A 36 -3.10 4.50 -8.07
N VAL A 37 -1.83 4.31 -8.39
CA VAL A 37 -1.22 2.99 -8.54
C VAL A 37 0.03 2.90 -7.70
N ALA A 38 0.20 1.76 -7.03
CA ALA A 38 1.44 1.41 -6.36
C ALA A 38 1.81 -0.04 -6.69
N CYS A 39 3.10 -0.30 -6.76
CA CYS A 39 3.63 -1.64 -6.83
C CYS A 39 4.59 -1.87 -5.67
N ASP A 40 4.38 -2.96 -4.92
CA ASP A 40 5.12 -3.25 -3.70
C ASP A 40 6.48 -3.92 -3.95
N ASN A 41 7.21 -4.22 -2.87
CA ASN A 41 8.50 -4.90 -2.86
C ASN A 41 8.52 -6.29 -3.54
N THR A 42 7.35 -6.86 -3.84
CA THR A 42 7.20 -8.13 -4.57
C THR A 42 6.71 -7.93 -5.99
N ARG A 43 6.70 -6.69 -6.50
CA ARG A 43 6.16 -6.28 -7.80
C ARG A 43 4.66 -6.59 -7.98
N ARG A 44 3.93 -6.86 -6.88
CA ARG A 44 2.47 -6.89 -6.91
C ARG A 44 2.01 -5.44 -7.04
N CYS A 45 1.11 -5.20 -7.98
CA CYS A 45 0.58 -3.87 -8.20
C CYS A 45 -0.89 -3.80 -7.77
N THR A 46 -1.24 -2.70 -7.12
CA THR A 46 -2.60 -2.32 -6.77
C THR A 46 -2.89 -0.96 -7.36
N ALA A 47 -4.04 -0.80 -8.00
CA ALA A 47 -4.50 0.48 -8.51
C ALA A 47 -5.94 0.73 -8.12
N VAL A 48 -6.28 1.99 -7.90
CA VAL A 48 -7.63 2.38 -7.51
C VAL A 48 -8.02 3.71 -8.13
N SER A 49 -9.29 3.83 -8.47
CA SER A 49 -9.95 5.09 -8.80
C SER A 49 -11.31 5.11 -8.10
N GLY A 50 -11.70 6.28 -7.59
CA GLY A 50 -12.99 6.51 -6.93
C GLY A 50 -13.73 7.67 -7.60
N SER A 51 -15.05 7.68 -7.48
CA SER A 51 -15.87 8.81 -7.89
C SER A 51 -15.80 9.94 -6.87
N THR A 52 -15.91 11.18 -7.33
CA THR A 52 -16.16 12.33 -6.44
C THR A 52 -17.62 12.39 -5.95
N ASP A 53 -18.50 11.55 -6.49
CA ASP A 53 -19.88 11.41 -5.99
C ASP A 53 -19.87 10.96 -4.53
N ASN A 54 -20.77 11.52 -3.73
CA ASN A 54 -20.95 11.16 -2.33
C ASN A 54 -22.40 10.72 -2.06
N PRO A 55 -22.67 9.43 -1.79
CA PRO A 55 -21.70 8.32 -1.72
C PRO A 55 -21.22 7.88 -3.11
N GLY A 56 -20.07 7.21 -3.20
CA GLY A 56 -19.38 6.95 -4.46
C GLY A 56 -19.25 5.48 -4.89
N MET A 57 -18.83 5.29 -6.14
CA MET A 57 -18.36 4.02 -6.70
C MET A 57 -16.85 4.14 -6.98
N GLY A 58 -16.13 3.02 -6.92
CA GLY A 58 -14.75 2.95 -7.38
C GLY A 58 -14.44 1.68 -8.14
N LEU A 59 -13.25 1.64 -8.72
CA LEU A 59 -12.62 0.45 -9.26
C LEU A 59 -11.32 0.17 -8.53
N TYR A 60 -11.12 -1.09 -8.17
CA TYR A 60 -9.90 -1.58 -7.53
C TYR A 60 -9.30 -2.71 -8.35
N ILE A 61 -8.01 -2.59 -8.66
CA ILE A 61 -7.27 -3.55 -9.47
C ILE A 61 -6.15 -4.12 -8.62
N VAL A 62 -5.99 -5.44 -8.66
CA VAL A 62 -4.87 -6.15 -8.05
C VAL A 62 -4.25 -7.09 -9.07
N ARG A 63 -2.92 -7.05 -9.17
CA ARG A 63 -2.16 -8.04 -9.95
C ARG A 63 -0.92 -8.51 -9.21
N GLU A 64 -0.86 -9.80 -8.91
CA GLU A 64 0.34 -10.45 -8.40
C GLU A 64 1.38 -10.61 -9.53
N ALA A 65 2.67 -10.54 -9.18
CA ALA A 65 3.75 -10.70 -10.15
C ALA A 65 3.96 -12.17 -10.56
N GLY A 66 4.67 -12.39 -11.66
CA GLY A 66 5.07 -13.70 -12.16
C GLY A 66 3.98 -14.47 -12.90
N LEU A 67 4.37 -15.61 -13.49
CA LEU A 67 3.52 -16.42 -14.37
C LEU A 67 2.18 -16.81 -13.72
N LYS A 68 2.20 -17.23 -12.45
CA LYS A 68 1.01 -17.65 -11.70
C LYS A 68 0.33 -16.49 -10.93
N GLY A 69 0.72 -15.25 -11.22
CA GLY A 69 0.19 -14.09 -10.54
C GLY A 69 -1.29 -13.90 -10.87
N SER A 70 -2.15 -13.94 -9.83
CA SER A 70 -3.57 -13.65 -9.96
C SER A 70 -3.82 -12.20 -10.37
N THR A 71 -4.81 -11.99 -11.23
CA THR A 71 -5.33 -10.67 -11.62
C THR A 71 -6.78 -10.58 -11.17
N ARG A 72 -7.17 -9.47 -10.54
CA ARG A 72 -8.56 -9.14 -10.21
C ARG A 72 -8.85 -7.67 -10.51
N VAL A 73 -10.05 -7.41 -11.00
CA VAL A 73 -10.67 -6.07 -11.01
C VAL A 73 -11.99 -6.15 -10.27
N SER A 74 -12.21 -5.24 -9.33
CA SER A 74 -13.39 -5.18 -8.47
C SER A 74 -14.06 -3.81 -8.63
N ALA A 75 -15.39 -3.79 -8.78
CA ALA A 75 -16.20 -2.62 -8.52
C ALA A 75 -16.45 -2.55 -7.01
N ILE A 76 -15.97 -1.47 -6.41
CA ILE A 76 -16.09 -1.19 -4.98
C ILE A 76 -17.11 -0.08 -4.77
N SER A 77 -17.85 -0.13 -3.67
CA SER A 77 -18.75 0.94 -3.28
C SER A 77 -18.53 1.29 -1.81
N TYR A 78 -18.94 2.50 -1.47
CA TYR A 78 -18.75 3.08 -0.15
C TYR A 78 -20.11 3.25 0.54
N ASP A 79 -20.10 3.27 1.87
CA ASP A 79 -21.29 3.47 2.71
C ASP A 79 -22.43 2.48 2.40
N ASP A 80 -23.68 2.96 2.41
CA ASP A 80 -24.89 2.18 2.18
C ASP A 80 -25.25 1.99 0.69
N ILE A 81 -24.30 2.21 -0.23
CA ILE A 81 -24.51 1.99 -1.66
C ILE A 81 -24.64 0.51 -1.97
N SER A 82 -25.76 0.17 -2.59
CA SER A 82 -26.01 -1.13 -3.23
C SER A 82 -26.02 -0.96 -4.75
N LEU A 83 -24.93 -1.38 -5.40
CA LEU A 83 -24.82 -1.38 -6.87
C LEU A 83 -25.67 -2.49 -7.49
N ARG A 84 -26.32 -2.19 -8.62
CA ARG A 84 -26.98 -3.19 -9.47
C ARG A 84 -25.94 -3.97 -10.29
N TYR A 85 -26.34 -5.13 -10.81
CA TYR A 85 -25.45 -5.99 -11.60
C TYR A 85 -25.23 -5.49 -13.03
N GLU A 86 -26.01 -4.48 -13.46
CA GLU A 86 -25.96 -3.90 -14.80
C GLU A 86 -24.97 -2.75 -14.83
N PHE A 87 -23.83 -3.01 -15.46
CA PHE A 87 -22.79 -2.02 -15.69
C PHE A 87 -22.85 -1.49 -17.12
N HIS A 88 -22.52 -0.21 -17.27
CA HIS A 88 -22.46 0.46 -18.56
C HIS A 88 -21.08 1.07 -18.77
N LEU A 89 -20.50 0.88 -19.96
CA LEU A 89 -19.31 1.57 -20.43
C LEU A 89 -19.70 2.63 -21.44
N ASP A 90 -19.40 3.87 -21.11
CA ASP A 90 -19.78 5.03 -21.92
C ASP A 90 -21.27 5.00 -22.31
N GLY A 91 -22.13 4.58 -21.36
CA GLY A 91 -23.58 4.45 -21.53
C GLY A 91 -24.07 3.15 -22.19
N HIS A 92 -23.18 2.27 -22.65
CA HIS A 92 -23.53 1.01 -23.30
C HIS A 92 -23.39 -0.17 -22.34
N PRO A 93 -24.34 -1.13 -22.31
CA PRO A 93 -24.23 -2.32 -21.46
C PRO A 93 -22.94 -3.10 -21.73
N THR A 94 -22.30 -3.60 -20.67
CA THR A 94 -21.12 -4.48 -20.77
C THR A 94 -21.42 -5.87 -20.20
N GLU A 95 -20.60 -6.86 -20.54
CA GLU A 95 -20.73 -8.23 -20.02
C GLU A 95 -20.81 -8.25 -18.48
N PRO A 96 -21.66 -9.11 -17.92
CA PRO A 96 -21.97 -9.09 -16.49
C PRO A 96 -20.76 -9.46 -15.64
N TRP A 97 -20.62 -8.75 -14.53
CA TRP A 97 -19.58 -9.00 -13.54
C TRP A 97 -20.04 -10.10 -12.57
N LYS A 98 -19.10 -10.83 -11.97
CA LYS A 98 -19.45 -11.83 -10.95
C LYS A 98 -19.79 -11.12 -9.65
N TYR A 99 -20.86 -11.54 -8.98
CA TYR A 99 -21.20 -11.02 -7.67
C TYR A 99 -20.23 -11.55 -6.59
N GLY A 100 -19.66 -10.64 -5.81
CA GLY A 100 -18.87 -10.94 -4.61
C GLY A 100 -19.72 -10.88 -3.36
N SER A 101 -19.50 -11.84 -2.44
CA SER A 101 -20.27 -11.97 -1.20
C SER A 101 -19.67 -11.18 -0.02
N THR A 102 -18.63 -10.37 -0.25
CA THR A 102 -18.03 -9.55 0.81
C THR A 102 -18.70 -8.18 0.80
N ALA A 103 -19.01 -7.63 1.98
CA ALA A 103 -19.82 -6.42 2.16
C ALA A 103 -19.29 -5.13 1.48
N ARG A 104 -18.15 -5.19 0.75
CA ARG A 104 -17.44 -4.04 0.18
C ARG A 104 -16.90 -4.28 -1.25
N GLU A 105 -16.85 -5.52 -1.75
CA GLU A 105 -16.56 -5.86 -3.15
C GLU A 105 -17.78 -6.55 -3.78
N TYR A 106 -18.76 -5.76 -4.22
CA TYR A 106 -20.02 -6.31 -4.73
C TYR A 106 -19.87 -7.04 -6.05
N TYR A 107 -18.94 -6.60 -6.92
CA TYR A 107 -18.75 -7.20 -8.23
C TYR A 107 -17.28 -7.28 -8.61
N TYR A 108 -16.85 -8.40 -9.19
CA TYR A 108 -15.46 -8.59 -9.58
C TYR A 108 -15.32 -9.51 -10.80
N LEU A 109 -14.15 -9.45 -11.42
CA LEU A 109 -13.66 -10.39 -12.42
C LEU A 109 -12.23 -10.81 -12.08
N GLU A 110 -11.84 -12.00 -12.51
CA GLU A 110 -10.53 -12.60 -12.21
C GLU A 110 -9.91 -13.28 -13.43
N GLY A 111 -8.60 -13.48 -13.37
CA GLY A 111 -7.85 -14.23 -14.36
C GLY A 111 -7.97 -13.58 -15.75
N ASP A 112 -8.19 -14.39 -16.78
CA ASP A 112 -8.25 -13.91 -18.16
C ASP A 112 -9.45 -12.97 -18.39
N ALA A 113 -10.59 -13.23 -17.75
CA ALA A 113 -11.76 -12.36 -17.82
C ALA A 113 -11.47 -10.96 -17.23
N ALA A 114 -10.64 -10.88 -16.19
CA ALA A 114 -10.18 -9.58 -15.67
C ALA A 114 -9.23 -8.88 -16.65
N VAL A 115 -8.33 -9.62 -17.30
CA VAL A 115 -7.41 -9.06 -18.31
C VAL A 115 -8.19 -8.48 -19.50
N GLU A 116 -9.17 -9.22 -20.01
CA GLU A 116 -10.05 -8.79 -21.09
C GLU A 116 -10.88 -7.57 -20.68
N LYS A 117 -11.51 -7.59 -19.50
CA LYS A 117 -12.26 -6.44 -19.01
C LYS A 117 -11.37 -5.21 -18.85
N LEU A 118 -10.18 -5.35 -18.28
CA LEU A 118 -9.27 -4.22 -18.10
C LEU A 118 -8.83 -3.60 -19.44
N ARG A 119 -8.70 -4.40 -20.50
CA ARG A 119 -8.46 -3.89 -21.86
C ARG A 119 -9.65 -3.09 -22.38
N GLU A 120 -10.86 -3.61 -22.22
CA GLU A 120 -12.10 -2.91 -22.59
C GLU A 120 -12.24 -1.59 -21.82
N LEU A 121 -12.04 -1.60 -20.50
CA LEU A 121 -12.08 -0.40 -19.66
C LEU A 121 -11.01 0.63 -20.08
N SER A 122 -9.83 0.18 -20.52
CA SER A 122 -8.70 1.08 -20.82
C SER A 122 -8.91 1.98 -22.04
N ILE A 123 -9.92 1.70 -22.86
CA ILE A 123 -10.28 2.47 -24.07
C ILE A 123 -11.62 3.20 -23.93
N SER A 124 -12.22 3.16 -22.74
CA SER A 124 -13.45 3.86 -22.38
C SER A 124 -13.17 5.03 -21.45
N ASP A 125 -14.14 5.93 -21.31
CA ASP A 125 -14.01 7.12 -20.48
C ASP A 125 -14.65 6.92 -19.10
N THR A 126 -15.76 6.18 -19.02
CA THR A 126 -16.54 6.02 -17.79
C THR A 126 -17.17 4.64 -17.67
N LEU A 127 -17.10 4.07 -16.46
CA LEU A 127 -17.93 2.94 -16.05
C LEU A 127 -19.04 3.44 -15.14
N SER A 128 -20.29 3.02 -15.37
CA SER A 128 -21.42 3.36 -14.51
C SER A 128 -22.26 2.15 -14.12
N SER A 129 -22.96 2.28 -12.99
CA SER A 129 -23.98 1.34 -12.54
C SER A 129 -25.05 2.09 -11.74
N ASN A 130 -26.29 1.63 -11.85
CA ASN A 130 -27.37 2.10 -10.99
C ASN A 130 -27.18 1.62 -9.54
N SER A 131 -27.70 2.40 -8.59
CA SER A 131 -27.71 2.07 -7.16
C SER A 131 -29.04 2.44 -6.50
N ASN A 132 -29.17 2.17 -5.20
CA ASN A 132 -30.25 2.69 -4.35
C ASN A 132 -30.28 4.23 -4.25
N HIS A 133 -29.22 4.91 -4.66
CA HIS A 133 -29.12 6.37 -4.67
C HIS A 133 -29.04 6.96 -6.10
N GLY A 134 -29.48 6.23 -7.13
CA GLY A 134 -29.36 6.64 -8.53
C GLY A 134 -28.11 6.11 -9.23
N GLU A 135 -27.81 6.62 -10.43
CA GLU A 135 -26.62 6.21 -11.18
C GLU A 135 -25.33 6.66 -10.48
N ARG A 136 -24.34 5.78 -10.41
CA ARG A 136 -22.99 6.05 -9.91
C ARG A 136 -22.00 5.81 -11.04
N ARG A 137 -20.98 6.66 -11.13
CA ARG A 137 -19.99 6.61 -12.21
C ARG A 137 -18.58 6.67 -11.65
N VAL A 138 -17.65 6.01 -12.29
CA VAL A 138 -16.21 6.09 -12.00
C VAL A 138 -15.45 6.40 -13.28
N SER A 139 -14.51 7.33 -13.18
CA SER A 139 -13.67 7.76 -14.30
C SER A 139 -12.66 6.68 -14.67
N LEU A 140 -12.48 6.47 -15.97
CA LEU A 140 -11.44 5.59 -16.52
C LEU A 140 -10.25 6.39 -17.08
N GLN A 141 -10.26 7.73 -16.93
CA GLN A 141 -9.19 8.61 -17.37
C GLN A 141 -7.89 8.27 -16.63
N GLY A 142 -6.85 7.86 -17.38
CA GLY A 142 -5.56 7.46 -16.82
C GLY A 142 -5.41 5.95 -16.54
N LEU A 143 -6.47 5.16 -16.75
CA LEU A 143 -6.40 3.70 -16.61
C LEU A 143 -5.38 3.07 -17.57
N SER A 144 -5.32 3.50 -18.82
CA SER A 144 -4.36 2.97 -19.80
C SER A 144 -2.90 3.15 -19.38
N ALA A 145 -2.53 4.32 -18.85
CA ALA A 145 -1.19 4.59 -18.31
C ALA A 145 -0.91 3.76 -17.05
N THR A 146 -1.90 3.61 -16.19
CA THR A 146 -1.85 2.75 -15.00
C THR A 146 -1.56 1.30 -15.35
N LEU A 147 -2.32 0.73 -16.28
CA LEU A 147 -2.15 -0.66 -16.72
C LEU A 147 -0.80 -0.88 -17.43
N LEU A 148 -0.35 0.11 -18.22
CA LEU A 148 0.96 0.05 -18.86
C LEU A 148 2.11 0.06 -17.82
N LEU A 149 2.00 0.85 -16.74
CA LEU A 149 2.96 0.83 -15.65
C LEU A 149 3.00 -0.54 -14.97
N MET A 150 1.83 -1.14 -14.70
CA MET A 150 1.75 -2.49 -14.11
C MET A 150 2.42 -3.53 -15.01
N ASP A 151 2.18 -3.48 -16.34
CA ASP A 151 2.84 -4.36 -17.29
C ASP A 151 4.37 -4.15 -17.30
N SER A 152 4.83 -2.90 -17.25
CA SER A 152 6.26 -2.56 -17.21
C SER A 152 6.94 -3.11 -15.96
N VAL A 153 6.36 -2.87 -14.78
CA VAL A 153 6.87 -3.35 -13.49
C VAL A 153 6.96 -4.88 -13.45
N GLN A 154 6.01 -5.57 -14.06
CA GLN A 154 5.95 -7.03 -14.06
C GLN A 154 6.66 -7.68 -15.26
N GLY A 155 7.23 -6.89 -16.16
CA GLY A 155 7.92 -7.38 -17.37
C GLY A 155 7.00 -8.07 -18.36
N ARG A 156 5.72 -7.65 -18.45
CA ARG A 156 4.70 -8.29 -19.28
C ARG A 156 4.55 -7.68 -20.67
N ILE A 157 5.13 -6.51 -20.93
CA ILE A 157 5.06 -5.88 -22.26
C ILE A 157 5.59 -6.85 -23.33
N GLY A 158 4.80 -7.11 -24.36
CA GLY A 158 5.13 -8.05 -25.44
C GLY A 158 4.78 -9.52 -25.16
N HIS A 159 4.13 -9.81 -24.02
CA HIS A 159 3.58 -11.13 -23.70
C HIS A 159 2.05 -11.17 -23.87
N PRO A 160 1.41 -12.33 -24.12
CA PRO A 160 -0.04 -12.44 -24.29
C PRO A 160 -0.84 -11.89 -23.10
N SER A 161 -0.31 -12.04 -21.88
CA SER A 161 -0.96 -11.57 -20.65
C SER A 161 -0.82 -10.06 -20.39
N ALA A 162 -0.12 -9.28 -21.21
CA ALA A 162 -0.03 -7.83 -21.02
C ALA A 162 -1.41 -7.17 -21.11
N PHE A 163 -1.70 -6.17 -20.28
CA PHE A 163 -2.91 -5.38 -20.44
C PHE A 163 -2.86 -4.54 -21.73
N MET A 164 -1.84 -3.69 -21.88
CA MET A 164 -1.86 -2.64 -22.92
C MET A 164 -1.10 -2.99 -24.20
N ARG A 165 -0.03 -3.79 -24.09
CA ARG A 165 0.85 -4.12 -25.22
C ARG A 165 1.09 -5.61 -25.29
N PRO A 166 0.05 -6.41 -25.61
CA PRO A 166 0.22 -7.84 -25.76
C PRO A 166 1.14 -8.16 -26.94
N GLY A 167 1.78 -9.32 -26.88
CA GLY A 167 2.62 -9.82 -27.95
C GLY A 167 2.73 -11.34 -27.92
N PHE A 168 3.70 -11.87 -28.66
CA PHE A 168 3.82 -13.31 -28.89
C PHE A 168 4.85 -14.01 -28.00
N GLN A 169 5.52 -13.28 -27.10
CA GLN A 169 6.47 -13.92 -26.18
C GLN A 169 5.74 -14.76 -25.15
N PRO A 170 6.06 -16.05 -24.98
CA PRO A 170 5.29 -16.90 -24.08
C PRO A 170 5.39 -16.40 -22.63
N ASP A 171 4.28 -16.41 -21.89
CA ASP A 171 4.22 -15.98 -20.50
C ASP A 171 5.15 -16.79 -19.58
N SER A 172 5.59 -17.98 -19.99
CA SER A 172 6.58 -18.78 -19.28
C SER A 172 7.95 -18.10 -19.14
N ARG A 173 8.21 -17.02 -19.91
CA ARG A 173 9.42 -16.19 -19.83
C ARG A 173 9.28 -14.96 -18.91
N LEU A 174 8.13 -14.78 -18.28
CA LEU A 174 7.93 -13.66 -17.35
C LEU A 174 8.89 -13.76 -16.15
N PRO A 175 9.36 -12.62 -15.63
CA PRO A 175 10.15 -12.59 -14.40
C PRO A 175 9.42 -13.29 -13.24
N THR A 176 10.17 -14.04 -12.45
CA THR A 176 9.61 -14.63 -11.22
C THR A 176 9.32 -13.53 -10.21
N ALA A 177 8.18 -13.64 -9.51
CA ALA A 177 7.84 -12.73 -8.42
C ALA A 177 8.90 -12.81 -7.31
N PRO A 178 9.44 -11.67 -6.84
CA PRO A 178 10.27 -11.65 -5.64
C PRO A 178 9.54 -12.26 -4.43
N ALA A 179 10.28 -12.99 -3.60
CA ALA A 179 9.70 -13.59 -2.40
C ALA A 179 9.25 -12.50 -1.42
N THR A 180 8.05 -12.66 -0.85
CA THR A 180 7.60 -11.80 0.24
C THR A 180 8.46 -12.05 1.49
N PRO A 181 9.07 -11.00 2.08
CA PRO A 181 9.81 -11.14 3.33
C PRO A 181 8.94 -11.75 4.44
N ARG A 182 9.57 -12.52 5.34
CA ARG A 182 8.90 -13.09 6.51
C ARG A 182 9.47 -12.45 7.76
N LEU A 183 8.61 -11.78 8.53
CA LEU A 183 8.93 -11.23 9.82
C LEU A 183 8.83 -12.33 10.89
N PRO A 184 9.60 -12.21 11.98
CA PRO A 184 9.44 -13.07 13.14
C PRO A 184 8.01 -13.02 13.68
N ARG A 185 7.53 -14.16 14.18
CA ARG A 185 6.22 -14.24 14.84
C ARG A 185 6.30 -13.59 16.21
N PHE A 186 5.29 -12.80 16.53
CA PHE A 186 5.13 -12.30 17.89
C PHE A 186 4.77 -13.42 18.84
N THR A 187 5.40 -13.42 20.00
CA THR A 187 5.04 -14.30 21.12
C THR A 187 4.18 -13.50 22.08
N LEU A 188 2.98 -13.99 22.37
CA LEU A 188 2.06 -13.31 23.29
C LEU A 188 2.74 -13.06 24.63
N ALA A 189 2.81 -11.78 25.01
CA ALA A 189 3.43 -11.36 26.25
C ALA A 189 2.51 -11.62 27.47
N PRO A 190 3.06 -11.90 28.66
CA PRO A 190 2.29 -11.95 29.89
C PRO A 190 1.56 -10.63 30.13
N THR A 191 0.32 -10.69 30.61
CA THR A 191 -0.49 -9.49 30.91
C THR A 191 0.15 -8.62 31.99
N LEU A 192 -0.05 -7.31 31.89
CA LEU A 192 0.28 -6.35 32.95
C LEU A 192 -0.94 -6.10 33.84
N SER A 193 -0.75 -6.08 35.15
CA SER A 193 -1.80 -5.61 36.06
C SER A 193 -2.02 -4.10 35.93
N GLU A 194 -3.17 -3.58 36.36
CA GLU A 194 -3.44 -2.13 36.36
C GLU A 194 -2.39 -1.35 37.19
N ALA A 195 -1.98 -1.91 38.34
CA ALA A 195 -0.94 -1.31 39.18
C ALA A 195 0.44 -1.26 38.49
N GLU A 196 0.80 -2.33 37.76
CA GLU A 196 2.04 -2.34 36.96
C GLU A 196 1.98 -1.30 35.84
N GLN A 197 0.86 -1.22 35.11
CA GLN A 197 0.68 -0.24 34.04
C GLN A 197 0.79 1.20 34.56
N GLN A 198 0.12 1.50 35.69
CA GLN A 198 0.17 2.81 36.31
C GLN A 198 1.59 3.17 36.77
N ALA A 199 2.28 2.26 37.48
CA ALA A 199 3.63 2.52 37.97
C ALA A 199 4.64 2.77 36.83
N ILE A 200 4.56 1.98 35.75
CA ILE A 200 5.41 2.16 34.56
C ILE A 200 5.07 3.49 33.85
N GLY A 201 3.77 3.79 33.69
CA GLY A 201 3.31 5.02 33.03
C GLY A 201 3.75 6.28 33.78
N ASP A 202 3.56 6.32 35.09
CA ASP A 202 3.96 7.44 35.95
C ASP A 202 5.49 7.64 35.93
N ALA A 203 6.25 6.54 36.01
CA ALA A 203 7.70 6.59 35.92
C ALA A 203 8.17 7.13 34.57
N MET A 204 7.51 6.78 33.46
CA MET A 204 7.86 7.28 32.14
C MET A 204 7.53 8.77 31.97
N ILE A 205 6.36 9.22 32.43
CA ILE A 205 6.00 10.64 32.40
C ILE A 205 7.02 11.46 33.20
N ALA A 206 7.48 10.96 34.35
CA ALA A 206 8.49 11.62 35.17
C ALA A 206 9.86 11.66 34.46
N GLN A 207 10.31 10.55 33.89
CA GLN A 207 11.60 10.43 33.20
C GLN A 207 11.70 11.33 31.95
N THR A 208 10.61 11.51 31.20
CA THR A 208 10.61 12.27 29.94
C THR A 208 10.15 13.72 30.09
N LYS A 209 9.88 14.18 31.31
CA LYS A 209 9.28 15.50 31.57
C LYS A 209 10.13 16.65 31.01
N ASP A 210 11.43 16.64 31.29
CA ASP A 210 12.32 17.74 30.91
C ASP A 210 12.47 17.81 29.39
N GLU A 211 12.65 16.67 28.72
CA GLU A 211 12.73 16.55 27.26
C GLU A 211 11.45 17.06 26.58
N LEU A 212 10.27 16.60 27.02
CA LEU A 212 9.01 16.98 26.40
C LEU A 212 8.64 18.44 26.65
N SER A 213 8.99 18.99 27.83
CA SER A 213 8.71 20.39 28.18
C SER A 213 9.58 21.40 27.45
N ALA A 214 10.74 20.98 26.91
CA ALA A 214 11.59 21.79 26.07
C ALA A 214 11.11 21.89 24.60
N SER A 215 10.12 21.09 24.21
CA SER A 215 9.59 21.06 22.85
C SER A 215 8.69 22.27 22.56
N PRO A 216 8.66 22.82 21.31
CA PRO A 216 7.83 23.98 20.96
C PRO A 216 6.31 23.71 21.04
N HIS A 217 5.87 22.48 21.35
CA HIS A 217 4.45 22.16 21.48
C HIS A 217 3.84 22.78 22.74
N GLN A 218 2.89 23.70 22.56
CA GLN A 218 2.22 24.41 23.67
C GLN A 218 1.46 23.48 24.64
N ASN A 219 1.17 22.23 24.23
CA ASN A 219 0.43 21.21 24.98
C ASN A 219 1.26 19.92 25.20
N TRP A 220 2.44 20.04 25.81
CA TRP A 220 3.40 18.93 26.03
C TRP A 220 2.97 17.88 27.08
N LYS A 221 1.88 18.09 27.81
CA LYS A 221 1.44 17.15 28.88
C LYS A 221 1.17 15.76 28.30
N ALA A 222 2.12 14.86 28.49
CA ALA A 222 2.05 13.50 27.98
C ALA A 222 1.04 12.66 28.75
N GLN A 223 0.36 11.79 28.00
CA GLN A 223 -0.44 10.70 28.51
C GLN A 223 0.28 9.39 28.17
N ALA A 224 0.54 8.57 29.18
CA ALA A 224 1.16 7.27 28.98
C ALA A 224 0.11 6.19 28.77
N GLU A 225 0.31 5.37 27.74
CA GLU A 225 -0.41 4.12 27.56
C GLU A 225 0.60 2.97 27.57
N VAL A 226 0.33 1.96 28.40
CA VAL A 226 1.30 0.89 28.71
C VAL A 226 0.72 -0.45 28.29
N TYR A 227 1.47 -1.17 27.45
CA TYR A 227 1.06 -2.46 26.88
C TYR A 227 2.10 -3.54 27.20
N PRO A 228 1.69 -4.81 27.42
CA PRO A 228 2.65 -5.90 27.49
C PRO A 228 3.33 -6.09 26.13
N LEU A 229 4.67 -6.18 26.13
CA LEU A 229 5.47 -6.29 24.90
C LEU A 229 6.26 -7.60 24.85
N ASP A 230 6.91 -7.98 25.95
CA ASP A 230 7.58 -9.27 26.14
C ASP A 230 7.59 -9.65 27.64
N PRO A 231 8.11 -10.83 28.06
CA PRO A 231 8.11 -11.21 29.46
C PRO A 231 8.79 -10.21 30.41
N ALA A 232 9.79 -9.47 29.94
CA ALA A 232 10.63 -8.55 30.71
C ALA A 232 10.30 -7.07 30.47
N HIS A 233 9.58 -6.73 29.40
CA HIS A 233 9.35 -5.34 28.99
C HIS A 233 7.89 -5.03 28.67
N ALA A 234 7.53 -3.76 28.90
CA ALA A 234 6.32 -3.13 28.42
C ALA A 234 6.63 -2.18 27.26
N LEU A 235 5.67 -2.00 26.36
CA LEU A 235 5.63 -0.88 25.42
C LEU A 235 4.95 0.29 26.13
N VAL A 236 5.63 1.42 26.23
CA VAL A 236 5.02 2.68 26.64
C VAL A 236 4.89 3.60 25.44
N ARG A 237 3.66 4.01 25.14
CA ARG A 237 3.36 5.07 24.19
C ARG A 237 3.03 6.34 24.96
N LEU A 238 3.85 7.37 24.78
CA LEU A 238 3.55 8.71 25.29
C LEU A 238 2.86 9.52 24.20
N ARG A 239 1.65 10.00 24.47
CA ARG A 239 0.86 10.84 23.57
C ARG A 239 0.83 12.28 24.08
N TYR A 240 1.19 13.26 23.25
CA TYR A 240 1.25 14.68 23.63
C TYR A 240 1.02 15.60 22.43
N GLY A 241 0.82 16.90 22.69
CA GLY A 241 0.71 17.92 21.63
C GLY A 241 -0.38 17.64 20.60
N CYS A 242 -1.59 17.28 21.06
CA CYS A 242 -2.71 16.92 20.19
C CYS A 242 -3.39 18.14 19.56
N ALA A 243 -3.84 17.97 18.32
CA ALA A 243 -4.72 18.86 17.56
C ALA A 243 -5.92 18.05 16.99
N GLU A 244 -6.69 18.65 16.08
CA GLU A 244 -7.87 18.01 15.48
C GLU A 244 -7.52 16.78 14.61
N ASP A 245 -6.36 16.81 13.95
CA ASP A 245 -5.91 15.81 12.98
C ASP A 245 -4.97 14.73 13.58
N GLY A 246 -4.56 14.86 14.85
CA GLY A 246 -3.69 13.88 15.48
C GLY A 246 -2.97 14.35 16.74
N CYS A 247 -2.04 13.50 17.20
CA CYS A 247 -1.12 13.82 18.30
C CYS A 247 0.30 13.43 17.93
N ASN A 248 1.28 14.00 18.63
CA ASN A 248 2.64 13.49 18.64
C ASN A 248 2.72 12.27 19.56
N HIS A 249 3.57 11.31 19.18
CA HIS A 249 3.81 10.10 19.95
C HIS A 249 5.31 9.81 20.11
N SER A 250 5.69 9.32 21.29
CA SER A 250 6.99 8.69 21.53
C SER A 250 6.78 7.26 21.99
N LEU A 251 7.58 6.33 21.47
CA LEU A 251 7.46 4.90 21.76
C LEU A 251 8.70 4.43 22.51
N TYR A 252 8.49 3.73 23.62
CA TYR A 252 9.56 3.21 24.46
C TYR A 252 9.34 1.74 24.77
N ARG A 253 10.44 0.99 24.80
CA ARG A 253 10.53 -0.30 25.45
C ARG A 253 11.07 -0.08 26.86
N VAL A 254 10.29 -0.49 27.86
CA VAL A 254 10.55 -0.20 29.27
C VAL A 254 10.60 -1.48 30.09
N SER A 255 11.61 -1.65 30.95
CA SER A 255 11.67 -2.80 31.86
C SER A 255 10.44 -2.85 32.76
N ARG A 256 9.86 -4.03 32.99
CA ARG A 256 8.66 -4.18 33.84
C ARG A 256 8.90 -3.90 35.33
N ALA A 257 10.14 -3.99 35.78
CA ALA A 257 10.52 -3.71 37.16
C ALA A 257 11.29 -2.39 37.28
N ALA A 258 11.24 -1.79 38.47
CA ALA A 258 12.09 -0.67 38.84
C ALA A 258 13.58 -1.03 38.60
N PRO A 259 14.40 -0.11 38.07
CA PRO A 259 14.15 1.32 37.93
C PRO A 259 13.42 1.74 36.64
N TYR A 260 12.71 0.84 35.95
CA TYR A 260 11.95 1.12 34.72
C TYR A 260 12.84 1.72 33.62
N GLN A 261 13.92 1.00 33.31
CA GLN A 261 14.86 1.39 32.27
C GLN A 261 14.13 1.51 30.94
N ALA A 262 14.20 2.70 30.34
CA ALA A 262 13.51 3.03 29.11
C ALA A 262 14.50 3.17 27.95
N THR A 263 14.15 2.58 26.81
CA THR A 263 14.89 2.73 25.55
C THR A 263 13.90 3.09 24.45
N PRO A 264 14.21 4.04 23.56
CA PRO A 264 13.36 4.32 22.41
C PRO A 264 13.11 3.04 21.61
N LEU A 265 11.84 2.77 21.30
CA LEU A 265 11.48 1.60 20.51
C LEU A 265 11.73 1.90 19.03
N GLU A 266 12.72 1.24 18.45
CA GLU A 266 13.09 1.44 17.06
C GLU A 266 12.02 0.91 16.08
N LEU A 267 11.76 1.68 15.02
CA LEU A 267 10.96 1.28 13.86
C LEU A 267 11.90 1.05 12.68
N LYS A 268 11.98 -0.20 12.23
CA LYS A 268 12.90 -0.65 11.17
C LYS A 268 12.13 -1.00 9.91
N ALA A 269 12.37 -0.23 8.86
CA ALA A 269 11.96 -0.57 7.52
C ALA A 269 13.17 -1.13 6.74
N ASP A 270 12.90 -2.02 5.79
CA ASP A 270 13.93 -2.41 4.81
C ASP A 270 14.41 -1.15 4.07
N PRO A 271 15.72 -0.99 3.81
CA PRO A 271 16.24 0.19 3.11
C PRO A 271 15.55 0.49 1.79
N LYS A 272 15.08 -0.54 1.06
CA LYS A 272 14.34 -0.38 -0.20
C LYS A 272 12.96 0.24 -0.01
N ALA A 273 12.38 0.17 1.19
CA ALA A 273 11.11 0.82 1.47
C ALA A 273 11.20 2.35 1.41
N HIS A 274 12.41 2.92 1.57
CA HIS A 274 12.68 4.36 1.62
C HIS A 274 11.64 5.10 2.47
N PHE A 275 11.37 4.57 3.66
CA PHE A 275 10.28 5.01 4.53
C PHE A 275 10.75 5.13 5.97
N SER A 276 10.52 6.29 6.55
CA SER A 276 10.55 6.52 7.98
C SER A 276 9.18 7.07 8.36
N PRO A 277 8.45 6.45 9.29
CA PRO A 277 7.14 6.95 9.70
C PRO A 277 7.29 8.28 10.44
N ASP A 278 6.36 9.18 10.18
CA ASP A 278 6.09 10.30 11.07
C ASP A 278 5.29 9.76 12.27
N LEU A 279 5.72 10.07 13.50
CA LEU A 279 5.02 9.67 14.72
C LEU A 279 3.93 10.67 15.13
N TYR A 280 3.50 11.51 14.19
CA TYR A 280 2.28 12.31 14.29
C TYR A 280 1.07 11.58 13.70
N GLY A 281 -0.07 11.69 14.37
CA GLY A 281 -1.36 11.15 13.91
C GLY A 281 -1.99 10.20 14.92
N GLN A 282 -2.58 9.12 14.41
CA GLN A 282 -3.20 8.06 15.20
C GLN A 282 -2.28 6.84 15.23
N ILE A 283 -1.80 6.48 16.41
CA ILE A 283 -1.03 5.25 16.62
C ILE A 283 -1.88 4.32 17.47
N SER A 284 -1.84 3.02 17.21
CA SER A 284 -2.44 1.99 18.06
C SER A 284 -1.55 0.76 18.13
N PHE A 285 -1.57 0.07 19.26
CA PHE A 285 -0.85 -1.19 19.44
C PHE A 285 -1.84 -2.28 19.84
N ASN A 286 -1.74 -3.43 19.20
CA ASN A 286 -2.50 -4.62 19.55
C ASN A 286 -1.57 -5.60 20.28
N PRO A 287 -1.71 -5.77 21.62
CA PRO A 287 -0.85 -6.65 22.40
C PRO A 287 -1.07 -8.14 22.14
N VAL A 288 -2.14 -8.52 21.43
CA VAL A 288 -2.39 -9.93 21.05
C VAL A 288 -1.59 -10.29 19.80
N SER A 289 -1.57 -9.41 18.80
CA SER A 289 -0.84 -9.65 17.55
C SER A 289 0.59 -9.09 17.57
N GLY A 290 0.93 -8.26 18.57
CA GLY A 290 2.20 -7.54 18.63
C GLY A 290 2.36 -6.53 17.49
N GLN A 291 1.24 -6.02 16.97
CA GLN A 291 1.26 -5.10 15.83
C GLN A 291 1.01 -3.67 16.26
N LEU A 292 1.85 -2.77 15.77
CA LEU A 292 1.67 -1.34 15.86
C LEU A 292 1.08 -0.84 14.53
N LYS A 293 -0.03 -0.11 14.57
CA LYS A 293 -0.56 0.61 13.41
C LYS A 293 -0.30 2.09 13.60
N ILE A 294 0.27 2.71 12.56
CA ILE A 294 0.44 4.16 12.46
C ILE A 294 -0.42 4.61 11.29
N TYR A 295 -1.39 5.47 11.58
CA TYR A 295 -2.31 6.04 10.62
C TYR A 295 -2.21 7.57 10.69
N ARG A 296 -1.88 8.18 9.56
CA ARG A 296 -1.83 9.63 9.40
C ARG A 296 -2.88 10.04 8.40
N GLU A 297 -3.89 10.75 8.88
CA GLU A 297 -4.89 11.37 8.04
C GLU A 297 -4.29 12.64 7.41
N MET A 298 -4.48 12.81 6.09
CA MET A 298 -4.10 14.02 5.36
C MET A 298 -5.32 14.75 4.79
N GLY A 299 -6.50 14.26 5.11
CA GLY A 299 -7.82 14.70 4.69
C GLY A 299 -8.79 13.52 4.79
N LYS A 300 -10.08 13.79 4.57
CA LYS A 300 -11.12 12.76 4.70
C LYS A 300 -10.84 11.58 3.75
N ASP A 301 -10.67 10.38 4.30
CA ASP A 301 -10.44 9.14 3.56
C ASP A 301 -9.15 9.13 2.71
N CYS A 302 -8.13 9.90 3.10
CA CYS A 302 -6.79 9.79 2.52
C CYS A 302 -5.64 10.07 3.51
N GLY A 303 -4.44 9.63 3.15
CA GLY A 303 -3.24 9.78 3.98
C GLY A 303 -2.27 8.62 3.86
N GLU A 304 -1.63 8.25 4.97
CA GLU A 304 -0.68 7.16 5.06
C GLU A 304 -1.08 6.16 6.14
N SER A 305 -0.92 4.87 5.85
CA SER A 305 -1.11 3.79 6.82
C SER A 305 0.09 2.87 6.79
N SER A 306 0.57 2.49 7.97
CA SER A 306 1.60 1.48 8.10
C SER A 306 1.34 0.56 9.29
N VAL A 307 1.60 -0.72 9.08
CA VAL A 307 1.53 -1.75 10.12
C VAL A 307 2.93 -2.28 10.36
N TRP A 308 3.29 -2.43 11.62
CA TRP A 308 4.60 -2.87 12.07
C TRP A 308 4.44 -4.06 13.01
N GLN A 309 5.36 -5.02 12.93
CA GLN A 309 5.35 -6.24 13.74
C GLN A 309 6.52 -6.21 14.72
N TYR A 310 6.25 -6.39 16.00
CA TYR A 310 7.32 -6.55 16.99
C TYR A 310 8.05 -7.88 16.78
N ASP A 311 9.38 -7.84 16.71
CA ASP A 311 10.23 -9.01 16.45
C ASP A 311 10.97 -9.55 17.70
N GLY A 312 10.72 -8.97 18.88
CA GLY A 312 11.44 -9.25 20.12
C GLY A 312 12.51 -8.20 20.46
N ALA A 313 12.79 -7.26 19.56
CA ALA A 313 13.71 -6.14 19.79
C ALA A 313 13.16 -4.81 19.26
N ALA A 314 12.64 -4.77 18.04
CA ALA A 314 12.19 -3.59 17.33
C ALA A 314 10.86 -3.85 16.58
N MET A 315 10.25 -2.77 16.09
CA MET A 315 9.07 -2.82 15.22
C MET A 315 9.50 -2.91 13.77
N GLN A 316 9.18 -4.00 13.07
CA GLN A 316 9.55 -4.24 11.68
C GLN A 316 8.41 -3.89 10.73
N LEU A 317 8.68 -3.15 9.65
CA LEU A 317 7.65 -2.75 8.68
C LEU A 317 7.01 -3.98 8.03
N LYS A 318 5.70 -4.14 8.24
CA LYS A 318 4.90 -5.25 7.72
C LYS A 318 4.06 -4.87 6.53
N ASP A 319 3.39 -3.73 6.57
CA ASP A 319 2.51 -3.24 5.51
C ASP A 319 2.64 -1.72 5.43
N ARG A 320 2.65 -1.17 4.21
CA ARG A 320 2.59 0.29 3.97
C ARG A 320 1.62 0.57 2.84
N ARG A 321 0.72 1.51 3.08
CA ARG A 321 -0.27 2.00 2.13
C ARG A 321 -0.34 3.50 2.16
N THR A 322 -0.81 4.07 1.07
CA THR A 322 -0.98 5.51 0.98
C THR A 322 -2.03 5.86 -0.05
N MET A 323 -2.75 6.94 0.25
CA MET A 323 -3.70 7.58 -0.61
C MET A 323 -3.37 9.08 -0.57
N TRP A 324 -2.82 9.64 -1.65
CA TRP A 324 -2.44 11.05 -1.67
C TRP A 324 -3.61 12.00 -1.93
N HIS A 325 -4.74 11.47 -2.43
CA HIS A 325 -5.88 12.27 -2.82
C HIS A 325 -7.16 11.62 -2.30
N CYS A 326 -7.95 12.43 -1.62
CA CYS A 326 -9.16 12.06 -0.90
C CYS A 326 -10.36 11.88 -1.85
N ASP A 327 -10.67 10.61 -2.16
CA ASP A 327 -11.82 10.22 -3.01
C ASP A 327 -12.78 9.27 -2.27
N SER A 328 -12.93 9.43 -0.96
CA SER A 328 -13.83 8.60 -0.13
C SER A 328 -13.53 7.09 -0.24
N ILE A 329 -12.25 6.72 -0.40
CA ILE A 329 -11.82 5.33 -0.58
C ILE A 329 -11.37 4.77 0.76
N ASN A 330 -11.97 3.66 1.19
CA ASN A 330 -11.56 2.97 2.41
C ASN A 330 -10.09 2.53 2.35
N GLU A 331 -9.41 2.59 3.50
CA GLU A 331 -7.99 2.24 3.68
C GLU A 331 -7.62 0.85 3.13
N GLU A 332 -8.56 -0.10 3.15
CA GLU A 332 -8.35 -1.46 2.66
C GLU A 332 -8.06 -1.54 1.14
N TYR A 333 -8.48 -0.52 0.37
CA TYR A 333 -8.25 -0.40 -1.08
C TYR A 333 -7.13 0.58 -1.43
N TRP A 334 -6.49 1.21 -0.43
CA TRP A 334 -5.38 2.11 -0.71
C TRP A 334 -4.23 1.37 -1.39
N PRO A 335 -3.56 2.01 -2.37
CA PRO A 335 -2.39 1.44 -3.03
C PRO A 335 -1.32 0.98 -2.03
N VAL A 336 -0.84 -0.25 -2.21
CA VAL A 336 0.12 -0.92 -1.32
C VAL A 336 1.54 -0.71 -1.83
N LEU A 337 2.38 -0.12 -0.98
CA LEU A 337 3.80 0.12 -1.24
C LEU A 337 4.71 -0.94 -0.62
N TRP A 338 4.30 -1.60 0.45
CA TRP A 338 5.15 -2.60 1.11
C TRP A 338 4.32 -3.72 1.69
N ARG A 339 4.84 -4.95 1.60
CA ARG A 339 4.27 -6.10 2.29
C ARG A 339 5.34 -7.06 2.82
N ALA A 340 5.06 -7.63 3.98
CA ALA A 340 5.76 -8.75 4.56
C ALA A 340 4.75 -9.72 5.21
N LYS A 341 5.11 -11.01 5.29
CA LYS A 341 4.35 -12.03 6.01
C LYS A 341 4.80 -12.04 7.47
N GLY A 342 3.90 -12.26 8.40
CA GLY A 342 4.21 -12.30 9.85
C GLY A 342 2.99 -12.72 10.64
#